data_AF-A0A0Q2MI38-F1
#
_entry.id   AF-A0A0Q2MI38-F1
#
_cell.length_a   1.000
_cell.length_b   1.000
_cell.length_c   1.000
_cell.angle_alpha   90.00
_cell.angle_beta   90.00
_cell.angle_gamma   90.00
#
_symmetry.space_group_name_H-M   'P 1'
#
loop_
_entity.id
_entity.type
_entity.pdbx_description
1 polymer ?
#
loop_
_entity_poly.entity_id
_entity_poly.type
_entity_poly.pdbx_seq_one_letter_code
_entity_poly.pdbx_strand_id
1 'polypeptide(L)'
;MRRSCPVLSDDQTLAWVYAANCSLYEEDPDPPYVNIGSPIEPVMVSRTEAYRDLYARLLLLDFDADPQRITALTRLIDRDERHSPTAALVWSIAAELCQRAAAIIDGAGATKPGPERRRLLAGTKHLTRTVILGRWVPAFHAELDDELLKEYAATDD
;
A
#
# COMPACT_ATOMS: atom_id res chain seq x y z
N MET A 1 -15.18 24.63 -16.34
CA MET A 1 -13.92 24.44 -15.60
C MET A 1 -14.24 24.04 -14.17
N ARG A 2 -14.11 22.76 -13.81
CA ARG A 2 -14.14 22.35 -12.40
C ARG A 2 -12.73 22.55 -11.85
N ARG A 3 -12.58 23.33 -10.79
CA ARG A 3 -11.32 23.41 -10.05
C ARG A 3 -11.13 22.06 -9.36
N SER A 4 -10.07 21.34 -9.71
CA SER A 4 -9.65 20.13 -8.97
C SER A 4 -9.39 20.53 -7.51
N CYS A 5 -9.91 19.73 -6.56
CA CYS A 5 -9.61 19.94 -5.14
C CYS A 5 -8.11 19.70 -4.92
N PRO A 6 -7.37 20.57 -4.22
CA PRO A 6 -5.92 20.42 -4.03
C PRO A 6 -5.52 19.06 -3.43
N VAL A 7 -6.32 18.54 -2.50
CA VAL A 7 -6.09 17.21 -1.88
C VAL A 7 -6.16 16.09 -2.91
N LEU A 8 -7.04 16.20 -3.91
CA LEU A 8 -7.19 15.18 -4.95
C LEU A 8 -6.05 15.22 -5.98
N SER A 9 -5.41 16.37 -6.22
CA SER A 9 -4.20 16.43 -7.04
C SER A 9 -2.98 15.84 -6.32
N ASP A 10 -2.92 15.99 -5.00
CA ASP A 10 -1.86 15.39 -4.19
C ASP A 10 -2.02 13.86 -4.14
N ASP A 11 -3.26 13.37 -3.99
CA ASP A 11 -3.60 11.94 -4.03
C ASP A 11 -3.22 11.29 -5.37
N GLN A 12 -3.50 11.95 -6.49
CA GLN A 12 -3.08 11.49 -7.83
C GLN A 12 -1.55 11.46 -7.97
N THR A 13 -0.87 12.49 -7.47
CA THR A 13 0.60 12.58 -7.52
C THR A 13 1.23 11.46 -6.71
N LEU A 14 0.72 11.19 -5.51
CA LEU A 14 1.21 10.12 -4.65
C LEU A 14 1.01 8.74 -5.29
N ALA A 15 -0.19 8.47 -5.81
CA ALA A 15 -0.49 7.22 -6.50
C ALA A 15 0.42 7.00 -7.72
N TRP A 16 0.72 8.07 -8.45
CA TRP A 16 1.67 8.04 -9.56
C TRP A 16 3.09 7.70 -9.09
N VAL A 17 3.57 8.35 -8.03
CA VAL A 17 4.92 8.09 -7.48
C VAL A 17 5.06 6.65 -7.02
N TYR A 18 4.06 6.10 -6.33
CA TYR A 18 4.04 4.71 -5.90
C TYR A 18 4.01 3.74 -7.06
N ALA A 19 3.18 4.00 -8.06
CA ALA A 19 3.14 3.19 -9.27
C ALA A 19 4.46 3.22 -10.06
N ALA A 20 5.07 4.40 -10.19
CA ALA A 20 6.35 4.56 -10.88
C ALA A 20 7.47 3.79 -10.15
N ASN A 21 7.55 3.91 -8.83
CA ASN A 21 8.53 3.15 -8.04
C ASN A 21 8.28 1.65 -8.13
N CYS A 22 7.03 1.21 -8.06
CA CYS A 22 6.67 -0.21 -8.23
C CYS A 22 7.13 -0.74 -9.60
N SER A 23 6.95 0.04 -10.67
CA SER A 23 7.43 -0.32 -12.01
C SER A 23 8.95 -0.45 -12.09
N LEU A 24 9.70 0.45 -11.44
CA LEU A 24 11.17 0.40 -11.42
C LEU A 24 11.66 -0.88 -10.72
N TYR A 25 11.12 -1.17 -9.54
CA TYR A 25 11.47 -2.38 -8.79
C TYR A 25 10.93 -3.67 -9.41
N GLU A 26 10.09 -3.59 -10.43
CA GLU A 26 9.64 -4.75 -11.23
C GLU A 26 10.54 -5.05 -12.42
N GLU A 27 11.39 -4.10 -12.80
CA GLU A 27 12.34 -4.22 -13.92
C GLU A 27 13.80 -4.43 -13.47
N ASP A 28 14.10 -4.23 -12.18
CA ASP A 28 15.45 -4.45 -11.61
C ASP A 28 15.98 -5.89 -11.87
N PRO A 29 17.29 -6.11 -12.08
CA PRO A 29 17.85 -7.40 -12.50
C PRO A 29 17.93 -8.48 -11.41
N ASP A 30 17.28 -8.24 -10.26
CA ASP A 30 17.26 -9.14 -9.11
C ASP A 30 16.41 -10.39 -9.37
N PRO A 31 16.50 -11.42 -8.48
CA PRO A 31 15.71 -12.64 -8.62
C PRO A 31 14.20 -12.33 -8.80
N PRO A 32 13.50 -13.03 -9.71
CA PRO A 32 12.10 -12.74 -10.03
C PRO A 32 11.11 -13.10 -8.90
N TYR A 33 11.61 -13.72 -7.82
CA TYR A 33 10.84 -14.11 -6.66
C TYR A 33 11.52 -13.61 -5.39
N VAL A 34 10.70 -13.18 -4.43
CA VAL A 34 11.16 -12.72 -3.10
C VAL A 34 10.51 -13.56 -2.01
N ASN A 35 11.28 -13.84 -0.95
CA ASN A 35 10.75 -14.50 0.25
C ASN A 35 10.08 -13.45 1.14
N ILE A 36 8.76 -13.51 1.28
CA ILE A 36 7.99 -12.67 2.21
C ILE A 36 7.69 -13.37 3.54
N GLY A 37 8.07 -14.65 3.65
CA GLY A 37 7.96 -15.44 4.88
C GLY A 37 9.23 -15.37 5.72
N SER A 38 9.35 -16.29 6.67
CA SER A 38 10.58 -16.42 7.48
C SER A 38 11.65 -17.24 6.73
N PRO A 39 12.91 -17.24 7.21
CA PRO A 39 13.91 -18.17 6.69
C PRO A 39 13.58 -19.65 6.95
N ILE A 40 12.75 -19.95 7.95
CA ILE A 40 12.39 -21.32 8.37
C ILE A 40 11.16 -21.82 7.59
N GLU A 41 10.22 -20.93 7.33
CA GLU A 41 9.02 -21.17 6.52
C GLU A 41 8.96 -20.09 5.43
N PRO A 42 9.72 -20.30 4.33
CA PRO A 42 9.78 -19.32 3.26
C PRO A 42 8.48 -19.32 2.46
N VAL A 43 7.98 -18.13 2.17
CA VAL A 43 6.85 -17.90 1.27
C VAL A 43 7.38 -17.12 0.10
N MET A 44 7.59 -17.81 -1.02
CA MET A 44 8.08 -17.19 -2.25
C MET A 44 6.91 -16.62 -3.03
N VAL A 45 6.95 -15.32 -3.34
CA VAL A 45 6.01 -14.66 -4.24
C VAL A 45 6.76 -14.02 -5.38
N SER A 46 6.08 -13.75 -6.50
CA SER A 46 6.71 -12.98 -7.57
C SER A 46 7.07 -11.59 -7.06
N ARG A 47 8.12 -11.03 -7.62
CA ARG A 47 8.58 -9.71 -7.22
C ARG A 47 7.54 -8.62 -7.51
N THR A 48 6.86 -8.72 -8.66
CA THR A 48 5.68 -7.91 -8.99
C THR A 48 4.63 -7.99 -7.89
N GLU A 49 4.26 -9.20 -7.43
CA GLU A 49 3.25 -9.34 -6.39
C GLU A 49 3.68 -8.68 -5.07
N ALA A 50 4.94 -8.88 -4.66
CA ALA A 50 5.46 -8.29 -3.43
C ALA A 50 5.50 -6.76 -3.45
N TYR A 51 5.99 -6.14 -4.53
CA TYR A 51 6.02 -4.68 -4.63
C TYR A 51 4.63 -4.08 -4.81
N ARG A 52 3.74 -4.74 -5.57
CA ARG A 52 2.34 -4.30 -5.69
C ARG A 52 1.62 -4.33 -4.34
N ASP A 53 1.81 -5.38 -3.54
CA ASP A 53 1.26 -5.44 -2.18
C ASP A 53 1.87 -4.36 -1.26
N LEU A 54 3.20 -4.19 -1.28
CA LEU A 54 3.89 -3.16 -0.51
C LEU A 54 3.36 -1.76 -0.82
N TYR A 55 3.32 -1.38 -2.10
CA TYR A 55 2.89 -0.04 -2.51
C TYR A 55 1.39 0.19 -2.31
N ALA A 56 0.56 -0.85 -2.41
CA ALA A 56 -0.85 -0.76 -2.04
C ALA A 56 -1.00 -0.49 -0.53
N ARG A 57 -0.17 -1.12 0.31
CA ARG A 57 -0.14 -0.91 1.76
C ARG A 57 0.38 0.48 2.15
N LEU A 58 1.37 1.02 1.43
CA LEU A 58 1.80 2.40 1.63
C LEU A 58 0.68 3.38 1.27
N LEU A 59 -0.04 3.15 0.16
CA LEU A 59 -1.20 3.94 -0.20
C LEU A 59 -2.29 3.92 0.89
N LEU A 60 -2.53 2.76 1.51
CA LEU A 60 -3.44 2.65 2.65
C LEU A 60 -3.02 3.54 3.82
N LEU A 61 -1.74 3.56 4.17
CA LEU A 61 -1.24 4.37 5.28
C LEU A 61 -1.41 5.87 5.01
N ASP A 62 -1.04 6.34 3.82
CA ASP A 62 -1.17 7.77 3.48
C ASP A 62 -2.63 8.22 3.35
N PHE A 63 -3.53 7.29 3.03
CA PHE A 63 -4.96 7.57 2.89
C PHE A 63 -5.73 7.25 4.17
N ASP A 64 -5.05 6.90 5.26
CA ASP A 64 -5.66 6.51 6.54
C ASP A 64 -6.71 5.39 6.37
N ALA A 65 -6.46 4.48 5.41
CA ALA A 65 -7.37 3.43 4.99
C ALA A 65 -8.80 3.94 4.72
N ASP A 66 -8.95 5.17 4.19
CA ASP A 66 -10.24 5.75 3.85
C ASP A 66 -10.74 5.24 2.48
N PRO A 67 -11.79 4.38 2.44
CA PRO A 67 -12.33 3.86 1.19
C PRO A 67 -12.94 4.95 0.31
N GLN A 68 -13.36 6.09 0.88
CA GLN A 68 -13.91 7.19 0.09
C GLN A 68 -12.82 7.89 -0.71
N ARG A 69 -11.64 8.14 -0.12
CA ARG A 69 -10.48 8.67 -0.85
C ARG A 69 -10.00 7.70 -1.93
N ILE A 70 -9.89 6.40 -1.63
CA ILE A 70 -9.51 5.38 -2.63
C ILE A 70 -10.51 5.34 -3.79
N THR A 71 -11.81 5.37 -3.51
CA THR A 71 -12.86 5.39 -4.54
C THR A 71 -12.79 6.67 -5.39
N ALA A 72 -12.59 7.83 -4.75
CA ALA A 72 -12.47 9.10 -5.43
C ALA A 72 -11.24 9.12 -6.35
N LEU A 73 -10.09 8.64 -5.87
CA LEU A 73 -8.87 8.53 -6.65
C LEU A 73 -9.03 7.59 -7.85
N THR A 74 -9.62 6.41 -7.66
CA THR A 74 -9.87 5.44 -8.75
C THR A 74 -10.65 6.08 -9.89
N ARG A 75 -11.73 6.80 -9.57
CA ARG A 75 -12.54 7.53 -10.57
C ARG A 75 -11.76 8.63 -11.30
N LEU A 76 -10.75 9.22 -10.67
CA LEU A 76 -9.90 10.22 -11.32
C LEU A 76 -8.89 9.54 -12.25
N ILE A 77 -8.29 8.43 -11.81
CA ILE A 77 -7.37 7.65 -12.64
C ILE A 77 -8.09 7.15 -13.92
N ASP A 78 -9.36 6.76 -13.83
CA ASP A 78 -10.12 6.28 -14.99
C ASP A 78 -10.52 7.39 -15.99
N ARG A 79 -10.49 8.67 -15.59
CA ARG A 79 -11.03 9.79 -16.39
C ARG A 79 -10.02 10.43 -17.31
N ASP A 80 -8.74 10.37 -16.98
CA ASP A 80 -7.71 11.14 -17.68
C ASP A 80 -7.19 10.38 -18.90
N GLU A 81 -7.23 11.03 -20.06
CA GLU A 81 -6.71 10.49 -21.31
C GLU A 81 -5.17 10.39 -21.26
N ARG A 82 -4.63 9.23 -21.63
CA ARG A 82 -3.19 8.92 -21.47
C ARG A 82 -2.47 9.10 -22.80
N HIS A 83 -1.63 10.11 -22.88
CA HIS A 83 -0.99 10.54 -24.13
C HIS A 83 0.37 9.86 -24.40
N SER A 84 0.86 8.99 -23.51
CA SER A 84 2.12 8.27 -23.65
C SER A 84 1.96 6.82 -23.17
N PRO A 85 2.53 5.80 -23.88
CA PRO A 85 2.49 4.41 -23.45
C PRO A 85 3.14 4.18 -22.08
N THR A 86 4.26 4.82 -21.80
CA THR A 86 4.93 4.74 -20.49
C THR A 86 4.04 5.30 -19.39
N ALA A 87 3.36 6.43 -19.66
CA ALA A 87 2.43 7.00 -18.71
C ALA A 87 1.18 6.13 -18.52
N ALA A 88 0.69 5.50 -19.59
CA ALA A 88 -0.43 4.57 -19.52
C ALA A 88 -0.12 3.35 -18.64
N LEU A 89 1.10 2.80 -18.75
CA LEU A 89 1.56 1.71 -17.89
C LEU A 89 1.54 2.12 -16.41
N VAL A 90 2.19 3.23 -16.05
CA VAL A 90 2.23 3.71 -14.66
C VAL A 90 0.82 3.99 -14.12
N TRP A 91 -0.08 4.57 -14.92
CA TRP A 91 -1.47 4.77 -14.47
C TRP A 91 -2.26 3.46 -14.33
N SER A 92 -2.00 2.45 -15.17
CA SER A 92 -2.58 1.12 -15.00
C SER A 92 -2.13 0.48 -13.69
N ILE A 93 -0.85 0.66 -13.33
CA ILE A 93 -0.32 0.21 -12.06
C ILE A 93 -1.00 0.94 -10.91
N ALA A 94 -1.13 2.27 -10.97
CA ALA A 94 -1.80 3.05 -9.93
C ALA A 94 -3.25 2.59 -9.72
N ALA A 95 -3.98 2.26 -10.79
CA ALA A 95 -5.32 1.69 -10.71
C ALA A 95 -5.32 0.33 -10.00
N GLU A 96 -4.36 -0.55 -10.31
CA GLU A 96 -4.19 -1.85 -9.62
C GLU A 96 -3.91 -1.65 -8.11
N LEU A 97 -3.04 -0.71 -7.75
CA LEU A 97 -2.74 -0.39 -6.34
C LEU A 97 -4.00 0.07 -5.59
N CYS A 98 -4.81 0.93 -6.20
CA CYS A 98 -6.10 1.36 -5.64
C CYS A 98 -7.07 0.19 -5.44
N GLN A 99 -7.15 -0.73 -6.42
CA GLN A 99 -8.00 -1.93 -6.32
C GLN A 99 -7.55 -2.85 -5.19
N ARG A 100 -6.24 -3.09 -5.06
CA ARG A 100 -5.66 -3.88 -3.96
C ARG A 100 -5.91 -3.24 -2.61
N ALA A 101 -5.68 -1.93 -2.49
CA ALA A 101 -5.97 -1.19 -1.26
C ALA A 101 -7.46 -1.32 -0.87
N ALA A 102 -8.39 -1.17 -1.83
CA ALA A 102 -9.81 -1.37 -1.58
C ALA A 102 -10.14 -2.81 -1.12
N ALA A 103 -9.54 -3.82 -1.75
CA ALA A 103 -9.72 -5.22 -1.36
C ALA A 103 -9.18 -5.52 0.06
N ILE A 104 -8.05 -4.91 0.44
CA ILE A 104 -7.50 -5.04 1.80
C ILE A 104 -8.44 -4.40 2.83
N ILE A 105 -8.97 -3.21 2.54
CA ILE A 105 -9.95 -2.53 3.43
C ILE A 105 -11.20 -3.40 3.62
N ASP A 106 -11.74 -3.94 2.52
CA ASP A 106 -12.95 -4.78 2.54
C ASP A 106 -12.71 -6.09 3.30
N GLY A 107 -11.62 -6.80 2.99
CA GLY A 107 -11.25 -8.05 3.66
C GLY A 107 -10.97 -7.89 5.16
N ALA A 108 -10.54 -6.71 5.60
CA ALA A 108 -10.35 -6.38 7.01
C ALA A 108 -11.64 -5.89 7.71
N GLY A 109 -12.75 -5.70 6.99
CA GLY A 109 -13.97 -5.09 7.53
C GLY A 109 -13.84 -3.59 7.84
N ALA A 110 -12.78 -2.93 7.36
CA ALA A 110 -12.40 -1.56 7.71
C ALA A 110 -13.13 -0.46 6.89
N THR A 111 -14.26 -0.79 6.27
CA THR A 111 -15.00 0.11 5.37
C THR A 111 -15.57 1.35 6.09
N LYS A 112 -15.71 1.29 7.41
CA LYS A 112 -16.15 2.41 8.25
C LYS A 112 -15.02 2.88 9.18
N PRO A 113 -15.02 4.15 9.59
CA PRO A 113 -14.14 4.59 10.69
C PRO A 113 -14.48 3.78 11.95
N GLY A 114 -13.48 3.21 12.60
CA GLY A 114 -13.70 2.28 13.71
C GLY A 114 -12.45 1.50 14.13
N PRO A 115 -12.61 0.58 15.10
CA PRO A 115 -11.51 -0.24 15.60
C PRO A 115 -10.89 -1.12 14.51
N GLU A 116 -11.68 -1.64 13.57
CA GLU A 116 -11.19 -2.46 12.46
C GLU A 116 -10.22 -1.68 11.56
N ARG A 117 -10.53 -0.41 11.28
CA ARG A 117 -9.66 0.47 10.49
C ARG A 117 -8.37 0.80 11.24
N ARG A 118 -8.47 1.13 12.52
CA ARG A 118 -7.28 1.39 13.35
C ARG A 118 -6.38 0.15 13.43
N ARG A 119 -6.98 -1.03 13.60
CA ARG A 119 -6.28 -2.32 13.61
C ARG A 119 -5.59 -2.61 12.27
N LEU A 120 -6.28 -2.35 11.16
CA LEU A 120 -5.71 -2.48 9.81
C LEU A 120 -4.49 -1.56 9.63
N LEU A 121 -4.62 -0.29 10.01
CA LEU A 121 -3.55 0.70 9.90
C LEU A 121 -2.33 0.32 10.75
N ALA A 122 -2.56 -0.07 12.01
CA ALA A 122 -1.53 -0.54 12.91
C ALA A 122 -0.75 -1.73 12.35
N GLY A 123 -1.47 -2.77 11.91
CA GLY A 123 -0.85 -3.94 11.29
C GLY A 123 -0.10 -3.61 10.00
N THR A 124 -0.63 -2.70 9.18
CA THR A 124 0.00 -2.26 7.93
C THR A 124 1.27 -1.47 8.19
N LYS A 125 1.28 -0.62 9.22
CA LYS A 125 2.44 0.18 9.63
C LYS A 125 3.56 -0.71 10.16
N HIS A 126 3.21 -1.73 10.94
CA HIS A 126 4.13 -2.76 11.38
C HIS A 126 4.74 -3.54 10.19
N LEU A 127 3.91 -4.05 9.28
CA LEU A 127 4.35 -4.81 8.09
C LEU A 127 5.25 -4.00 7.14
N THR A 128 4.90 -2.75 6.86
CA THR A 128 5.67 -1.91 5.92
C THR A 128 7.04 -1.52 6.48
N ARG A 129 7.13 -1.25 7.79
CA ARG A 129 8.40 -0.95 8.47
C ARG A 129 9.34 -2.15 8.52
N THR A 130 8.82 -3.37 8.67
CA THR A 130 9.63 -4.60 8.66
C THR A 130 10.13 -4.95 7.26
N VAL A 131 9.31 -4.74 6.22
CA VAL A 131 9.68 -5.00 4.82
C VAL A 131 10.71 -4.00 4.26
N ILE A 132 10.52 -2.69 4.49
CA ILE A 132 11.43 -1.65 3.95
C ILE A 132 12.86 -1.79 4.49
N LEU A 133 13.03 -2.33 5.69
CA LEU A 133 14.35 -2.44 6.29
C LEU A 133 15.22 -3.56 5.71
N GLY A 134 14.64 -4.52 4.96
CA GLY A 134 15.37 -5.53 4.16
C GLY A 134 16.40 -6.40 4.91
N ARG A 135 16.57 -6.18 6.21
CA ARG A 135 17.51 -6.82 7.12
C ARG A 135 16.79 -7.07 8.42
N TRP A 136 16.70 -8.33 8.79
CA TRP A 136 16.17 -8.76 10.07
C TRP A 136 17.05 -8.22 11.20
N VAL A 137 16.57 -7.17 11.88
CA VAL A 137 17.15 -6.65 13.13
C VAL A 137 16.23 -7.06 14.28
N PRO A 138 16.61 -8.05 15.12
CA PRO A 138 15.69 -8.66 16.09
C PRO A 138 15.16 -7.70 17.13
N ALA A 139 16.03 -6.82 17.66
CA ALA A 139 15.66 -5.83 18.65
C ALA A 139 14.61 -4.84 18.10
N PHE A 140 14.76 -4.45 16.83
CA PHE A 140 13.84 -3.53 16.19
C PHE A 140 12.50 -4.20 15.86
N HIS A 141 12.48 -5.49 15.51
CA HIS A 141 11.22 -6.24 15.38
C HIS A 141 10.45 -6.30 16.70
N ALA A 142 11.13 -6.60 17.81
CA ALA A 142 10.47 -6.63 19.12
C ALA A 142 9.87 -5.26 19.51
N GLU A 143 10.56 -4.16 19.19
CA GLU A 143 10.02 -2.81 19.38
C GLU A 143 8.76 -2.56 18.54
N LEU A 144 8.77 -2.97 17.26
CA LEU A 144 7.61 -2.85 16.38
C LEU A 144 6.45 -3.75 16.81
N ASP A 145 6.72 -4.93 17.37
CA ASP A 145 5.71 -5.83 17.93
C ASP A 145 5.05 -5.21 19.16
N ASP A 146 5.85 -4.62 20.07
CA ASP A 146 5.35 -3.92 21.25
C ASP A 146 4.52 -2.69 20.88
N GLU A 147 4.91 -1.93 19.85
CA GLU A 147 4.12 -0.83 19.30
C GLU A 147 2.76 -1.32 18.78
N LEU A 148 2.76 -2.42 18.02
CA LEU A 148 1.54 -3.02 17.47
C LEU A 148 0.59 -3.48 18.58
N LEU A 149 1.10 -4.15 19.61
CA LEU A 149 0.31 -4.63 20.75
C LEU A 149 -0.34 -3.45 21.51
N LYS A 150 0.38 -2.34 21.68
CA LYS A 150 -0.17 -1.13 22.29
C LYS A 150 -1.26 -0.50 21.44
N GLU A 151 -1.06 -0.42 20.12
CA GLU A 151 -2.06 0.11 19.20
C GLU A 151 -3.33 -0.76 19.21
N TYR A 152 -3.20 -2.10 19.25
CA TYR A 152 -4.34 -3.01 19.36
C TYR A 152 -5.08 -2.91 20.69
N ALA A 153 -4.36 -2.84 21.82
CA ALA A 153 -5.00 -2.65 23.13
C ALA A 153 -5.82 -1.35 23.18
N ALA A 154 -5.33 -0.27 22.55
CA ALA A 154 -6.04 1.00 22.46
C ALA A 154 -7.23 0.98 21.47
N THR A 155 -7.39 -0.07 20.66
CA THR A 155 -8.57 -0.23 19.79
C THR A 155 -9.73 -0.97 20.43
N ASP A 156 -9.48 -1.72 21.50
CA ASP A 156 -10.48 -2.57 22.18
C ASP A 156 -11.24 -1.83 23.32
N ASP A 157 -10.81 -0.60 23.68
CA ASP A 157 -11.48 0.34 24.59
C ASP A 157 -12.44 1.30 23.85
#